data_AF-A0A960C1I6-F1
#
_entry.id   AF-A0A960C1I6-F1
#
_cell.length_a   1.000
_cell.length_b   1.000
_cell.length_c   1.000
_cell.angle_alpha   90.00
_cell.angle_beta   90.00
_cell.angle_gamma   90.00
#
_symmetry.space_group_name_H-M   'P 1'
#
loop_
_entity.id
_entity.type
_entity.pdbx_description
1 polymer ?
#
loop_
_entity_poly.entity_id
_entity_poly.type
_entity_poly.pdbx_seq_one_letter_code
_entity_poly.pdbx_strand_id
1 'polypeptide(L)' 'MEDRFSRQELQGFAVELRQLAYTMPAGHEDRLIHLSERMARRAIQLDAEARGA' A
#
# COMPACT_ATOMS: atom_id res chain seq x y z
N MET A 1 7.41 -19.40 1.63
CA MET A 1 7.26 -18.43 2.73
C MET A 1 6.13 -17.51 2.29
N GLU A 2 4.91 -17.68 2.82
CA GLU A 2 3.84 -16.71 2.58
C GLU A 2 4.17 -15.50 3.43
N ASP A 3 4.83 -14.49 2.83
CA ASP A 3 5.01 -13.19 3.46
C ASP A 3 3.64 -12.54 3.64
N ARG A 4 3.02 -12.80 4.78
CA ARG A 4 1.75 -12.22 5.19
C ARG A 4 2.04 -10.89 5.86
N PHE A 5 2.03 -9.84 5.08
CA PHE A 5 2.15 -8.47 5.58
C PHE A 5 0.94 -8.13 6.46
N SER A 6 1.21 -7.51 7.62
CA SER A 6 0.16 -6.98 8.48
C SER A 6 -0.52 -5.77 7.85
N ARG A 7 -1.73 -5.44 8.33
CA ARG A 7 -2.47 -4.24 7.91
C ARG A 7 -1.62 -2.97 8.06
N GLN A 8 -0.90 -2.83 9.18
CA GLN A 8 -0.11 -1.65 9.48
C GLN A 8 1.08 -1.51 8.53
N GLU A 9 1.75 -2.62 8.21
CA GLU A 9 2.87 -2.62 7.24
C GLU A 9 2.39 -2.22 5.84
N LEU A 10 1.27 -2.78 5.38
CA LEU A 10 0.72 -2.42 4.06
C LEU A 10 0.30 -0.94 3.99
N GLN A 11 -0.24 -0.40 5.07
CA GLN A 11 -0.58 1.02 5.14
C GLN A 11 0.68 1.90 5.17
N GLY A 12 1.72 1.49 5.90
CA GLY A 12 3.02 2.19 5.95
C GLY A 12 3.67 2.24 4.57
N PHE A 13 3.80 1.10 3.91
CA PHE A 13 4.37 1.01 2.57
C PHE A 13 3.58 1.81 1.53
N ALA A 14 2.25 1.89 1.65
CA ALA A 14 1.45 2.75 0.78
C ALA A 14 1.86 4.22 0.92
N VAL A 15 2.06 4.70 2.14
CA VAL A 15 2.48 6.08 2.40
C VAL A 15 3.88 6.34 1.84
N GLU A 16 4.83 5.43 2.11
CA GLU A 16 6.21 5.54 1.63
C GLU A 16 6.30 5.54 0.10
N LEU A 17 5.57 4.64 -0.56
CA LEU A 17 5.50 4.59 -2.03
C LEU A 17 4.94 5.87 -2.63
N ARG A 18 3.93 6.45 -1.98
CA ARG A 18 3.33 7.71 -2.44
C ARG A 18 4.30 8.87 -2.27
N GLN A 19 5.01 8.94 -1.15
CA GLN A 19 6.05 9.95 -0.94
C GLN A 19 7.19 9.82 -1.95
N LEU A 20 7.62 8.58 -2.23
CA LEU A 20 8.63 8.30 -3.25
C LEU A 20 8.17 8.74 -4.64
N ALA A 21 6.90 8.49 -4.98
CA ALA A 21 6.32 8.91 -6.26
C ALA A 21 6.48 10.43 -6.48
N TYR A 22 6.23 11.24 -5.45
CA TYR A 22 6.37 12.71 -5.52
C TYR A 22 7.80 13.21 -5.66
N THR A 23 8.81 12.36 -5.42
CA THR A 23 10.23 12.70 -5.62
C THR A 23 10.75 12.28 -7.00
N MET A 24 9.97 11.54 -7.78
CA MET A 24 10.42 11.00 -9.07
C MET A 24 10.20 12.00 -10.20
N PRO A 25 11.11 12.05 -11.18
CA PRO A 25 10.89 12.84 -12.39
C PRO A 25 9.68 12.30 -13.18
N ALA A 26 9.01 13.22 -13.88
CA ALA A 26 7.72 12.98 -14.53
C ALA A 26 7.69 11.66 -15.32
N GLY A 27 6.67 10.83 -15.05
CA GLY A 27 6.39 9.57 -15.77
C GLY A 27 6.64 8.26 -15.01
N HIS A 28 7.28 8.29 -13.84
CA HIS A 28 7.47 7.10 -12.98
C HIS A 28 6.58 7.08 -11.73
N GLU A 29 5.98 8.22 -11.42
CA GLU A 29 5.10 8.44 -10.28
C GLU A 29 3.80 7.61 -10.33
N ASP A 30 3.21 7.43 -11.51
CA ASP A 30 1.94 6.68 -11.67
C ASP A 30 2.02 5.23 -11.17
N ARG A 31 3.13 4.53 -11.42
CA ARG A 31 3.26 3.13 -10.98
C ARG A 31 3.36 3.03 -9.46
N LEU A 32 4.06 3.97 -8.84
CA LEU A 32 4.23 4.02 -7.39
C LEU A 32 2.93 4.45 -6.70
N ILE A 33 2.21 5.40 -7.28
CA ILE A 33 0.87 5.78 -6.83
C ILE A 33 -0.09 4.60 -6.92
N HIS A 34 -0.19 3.92 -8.06
CA HIS A 34 -1.06 2.75 -8.20
C HIS A 34 -0.69 1.60 -7.25
N LEU A 35 0.60 1.37 -7.01
CA LEU A 35 1.03 0.37 -6.05
C LEU A 35 0.64 0.78 -4.63
N SER A 36 0.81 2.05 -4.26
CA SER A 36 0.39 2.57 -2.95
C SER A 36 -1.11 2.36 -2.70
N GLU A 37 -1.94 2.65 -3.70
CA GLU A 37 -3.39 2.49 -3.60
C GLU A 37 -3.79 1.03 -3.41
N ARG A 38 -3.13 0.11 -4.12
CA ARG A 38 -3.37 -1.33 -3.96
C ARG A 38 -3.04 -1.81 -2.55
N MET A 39 -1.93 -1.33 -1.98
CA MET A 39 -1.53 -1.69 -0.62
C MET A 39 -2.49 -1.12 0.42
N ALA A 40 -2.92 0.14 0.28
CA ALA A 40 -3.93 0.74 1.14
C ALA A 40 -5.28 0.00 1.06
N ARG A 41 -5.73 -0.38 -0.14
CA ARG A 41 -6.95 -1.18 -0.32
C ARG A 41 -6.83 -2.56 0.33
N ARG A 42 -5.68 -3.22 0.22
CA ARG A 42 -5.47 -4.52 0.87
C ARG A 42 -5.46 -4.40 2.39
N ALA A 43 -4.88 -3.33 2.94
CA ALA A 43 -4.92 -3.06 4.38
C ALA A 43 -6.36 -2.87 4.88
N ILE A 44 -7.20 -2.16 4.12
CA ILE A 44 -8.64 -2.00 4.44
C ILE A 44 -9.38 -3.35 4.39
N GLN A 45 -9.11 -4.16 3.37
CA GLN A 45 -9.71 -5.50 3.27
C GLN A 45 -9.31 -6.41 4.43
N LEU A 46 -8.04 -6.42 4.82
CA LEU A 46 -7.58 -7.20 5.98
C LEU A 46 -8.23 -6.73 7.28
N ASP A 47 -8.49 -5.42 7.43
CA ASP A 47 -9.24 -4.89 8.57
C ASP A 47 -10.70 -5.36 8.59
N ALA A 48 -11.35 -5.36 7.43
CA ALA A 48 -12.72 -5.84 7.29
C ALA A 48 -12.82 -7.35 7.54
N GLU A 49 -11.88 -8.13 6.99
CA GLU A 49 -11.75 -9.57 7.20
C GLU A 49 -11.52 -9.89 8.69
N ALA A 50 -10.67 -9.12 9.39
CA ALA A 50 -10.39 -9.32 10.81
C ALA A 50 -11.55 -8.93 11.75
N ARG A 51 -12.43 -8.02 11.34
CA ARG A 51 -13.62 -7.59 12.12
C ARG A 51 -14.85 -8.46 11.87
N GLY A 52 -14.88 -9.18 10.75
CA GLY A 52 -15.95 -10.12 10.41
C GLY A 52 -15.70 -11.56 10.87
N ALA A 53 -14.52 -11.84 11.46
CA ALA A 53 -14.10 -13.13 11.98
C ALA A 53 -14.31 -13.26 13.50
#